data_AF-C7MIC0-F1
#
_entry.id   AF-C7MIC0-F1
#
_cell.length_a   1.000
_cell.length_b   1.000
_cell.length_c   1.000
_cell.angle_alpha   90.00
_cell.angle_beta   90.00
_cell.angle_gamma   90.00
#
_symmetry.space_group_name_H-M   'P 1'
#
loop_
_entity.id
_entity.type
_entity.pdbx_description
1 polymer ?
#
loop_
_entity_poly.entity_id
_entity_poly.type
_entity_poly.pdbx_seq_one_letter_code
_entity_poly.pdbx_strand_id
1 'polypeptide(L)'
;MTTSTTTADREATRSRLREHLAGLAGQKLLIGLDVDGTLVDHDGAMSPDMHRVLQQAAEEHTVVIATGRSLGATLPIVETAGITHGFAVCSNGAVTVEMDPAAEGGHRIIDTRSFQPGRALRTLREVAPDAHYAVEMSDGTFRSTAGFQDASFGVEAIESDLDELMGLEAVRVVVHVPDLSPQEFSQVIAEAGVHGVEYSIGWTAWLDMAAPGISKASALETLRERLAIDAAHTVAVGDGFNDVEMLTWAGVGVAMGQAPQGVKDVADVVTDSIYEDGTVLVLEQLRG
;
A
#
# COMPACT_ATOMS: atom_id res chain seq x y z
N MET A 1 11.59 23.19 4.68
CA MET A 1 12.63 23.43 5.71
C MET A 1 12.71 22.15 6.55
N THR A 2 13.65 21.27 6.23
CA THR A 2 13.91 20.04 6.98
C THR A 2 14.69 20.41 8.24
N THR A 3 14.02 20.39 9.38
CA THR A 3 14.69 20.44 10.69
C THR A 3 15.38 19.10 10.90
N SER A 4 16.72 19.10 10.95
CA SER A 4 17.48 17.93 11.38
C SER A 4 17.08 17.59 12.82
N THR A 5 16.61 16.36 13.07
CA THR A 5 16.26 15.87 14.40
C THR A 5 17.52 15.81 15.27
N THR A 6 17.42 16.28 16.51
CA THR A 6 18.57 16.28 17.43
C THR A 6 18.82 14.87 17.98
N THR A 7 20.05 14.57 18.44
CA THR A 7 20.35 13.28 19.08
C THR A 7 19.43 12.97 20.27
N ALA A 8 19.03 13.99 21.02
CA ALA A 8 18.11 13.86 22.15
C ALA A 8 16.68 13.48 21.69
N ASP A 9 16.21 14.06 20.58
CA ASP A 9 14.90 13.74 20.01
C ASP A 9 14.86 12.30 19.50
N ARG A 10 15.93 11.83 18.85
CA ARG A 10 16.05 10.44 18.37
C ARG A 10 16.09 9.43 19.50
N GLU A 11 16.77 9.74 20.61
CA GLU A 11 16.77 8.89 21.80
C GLU A 11 15.38 8.83 22.46
N ALA A 12 14.65 9.95 22.48
CA ALA A 12 13.27 9.99 22.95
C ALA A 12 12.35 9.14 22.06
N THR A 13 12.47 9.23 20.72
CA THR A 13 11.73 8.37 19.79
C THR A 13 12.02 6.90 20.04
N ARG A 14 13.30 6.53 20.16
CA ARG A 14 13.70 5.15 20.45
C ARG A 14 13.11 4.65 21.77
N SER A 15 13.06 5.49 22.80
CA SER A 15 12.47 5.12 24.09
C SER A 15 10.97 4.84 23.97
N ARG A 16 10.23 5.68 23.24
CA ARG A 16 8.79 5.47 23.00
C ARG A 16 8.55 4.18 22.21
N LEU A 17 9.29 3.96 21.11
CA LEU A 17 9.18 2.73 20.33
C LEU A 17 9.43 1.49 21.19
N ARG A 18 10.47 1.51 22.03
CA ARG A 18 10.76 0.38 22.92
C ARG A 18 9.62 0.10 23.91
N GLU A 19 8.97 1.13 24.45
CA GLU A 19 7.85 0.96 25.37
C GLU A 19 6.67 0.23 24.71
N HIS A 20 6.29 0.65 23.51
CA HIS A 20 5.19 0.03 22.77
C HIS A 20 5.53 -1.37 22.25
N LEU A 21 6.79 -1.61 21.84
CA LEU A 21 7.22 -2.88 21.24
C LEU A 21 7.71 -3.91 22.28
N ALA A 22 7.95 -3.52 23.53
CA ALA A 22 8.49 -4.41 24.56
C ALA A 22 7.65 -5.67 24.78
N GLY A 23 6.32 -5.58 24.66
CA GLY A 23 5.41 -6.72 24.80
C GLY A 23 5.55 -7.78 23.70
N LEU A 24 6.21 -7.45 22.59
CA LEU A 24 6.38 -8.31 21.42
C LEU A 24 7.71 -9.07 21.43
N ALA A 25 8.61 -8.75 22.36
CA ALA A 25 9.94 -9.35 22.41
C ALA A 25 9.88 -10.89 22.52
N GLY A 26 10.63 -11.58 21.65
CA GLY A 26 10.70 -13.03 21.59
C GLY A 26 9.49 -13.72 20.94
N GLN A 27 8.53 -12.96 20.40
CA GLN A 27 7.41 -13.50 19.63
C GLN A 27 7.73 -13.54 18.13
N LYS A 28 7.07 -14.44 17.41
CA LYS A 28 7.07 -14.39 15.94
C LYS A 28 6.00 -13.41 15.48
N LEU A 29 6.41 -12.39 14.73
CA LEU A 29 5.54 -11.29 14.32
C LEU A 29 5.11 -11.39 12.87
N LEU A 30 3.97 -10.77 12.57
CA LEU A 30 3.61 -10.34 11.22
C LEU A 30 3.82 -8.84 11.14
N ILE A 31 4.70 -8.39 10.24
CA ILE A 31 5.10 -6.99 10.09
C ILE A 31 4.61 -6.49 8.74
N GLY A 32 3.56 -5.66 8.74
CA GLY A 32 3.06 -4.97 7.55
C GLY A 32 3.83 -3.66 7.33
N LEU A 33 4.46 -3.51 6.17
CA LEU A 33 5.26 -2.33 5.83
C LEU A 33 4.74 -1.70 4.56
N ASP A 34 4.30 -0.44 4.65
CA ASP A 34 4.06 0.37 3.46
C ASP A 34 5.35 0.63 2.66
N VAL A 35 5.25 1.07 1.41
CA VAL A 35 6.38 1.31 0.50
C VAL A 35 6.74 2.79 0.43
N ASP A 36 5.88 3.59 -0.19
CA ASP A 36 6.18 4.97 -0.58
C ASP A 36 6.11 5.90 0.64
N GLY A 37 7.22 6.55 1.00
CA GLY A 37 7.28 7.33 2.24
C GLY A 37 7.58 6.49 3.49
N THR A 38 7.60 5.16 3.37
CA THR A 38 7.87 4.25 4.50
C THR A 38 9.18 3.45 4.33
N LEU A 39 9.35 2.78 3.19
CA LEU A 39 10.57 2.02 2.85
C LEU A 39 11.41 2.70 1.77
N VAL A 40 10.76 3.41 0.85
CA VAL A 40 11.41 4.15 -0.24
C VAL A 40 11.00 5.61 -0.19
N ASP A 41 11.94 6.51 -0.44
CA ASP A 41 11.64 7.94 -0.49
C ASP A 41 10.91 8.34 -1.79
N HIS A 42 10.66 9.64 -1.96
CA HIS A 42 9.99 10.17 -3.14
C HIS A 42 10.72 9.93 -4.48
N ASP A 43 12.02 9.61 -4.44
CA ASP A 43 12.82 9.26 -5.62
C ASP A 43 12.80 7.74 -5.87
N GLY A 44 12.08 6.98 -5.03
CA GLY A 44 12.06 5.52 -5.06
C GLY A 44 13.32 4.89 -4.47
N ALA A 45 14.15 5.64 -3.74
CA ALA A 45 15.40 5.15 -3.19
C ALA A 45 15.22 4.51 -1.81
N MET A 46 15.87 3.36 -1.60
CA MET A 46 15.94 2.65 -0.32
C MET A 46 17.35 2.79 0.29
N SER A 47 17.45 3.17 1.56
CA SER A 47 18.76 3.34 2.21
C SER A 47 19.49 2.00 2.40
N PRO A 48 20.85 1.98 2.45
CA PRO A 48 21.59 0.75 2.73
C PRO A 48 21.23 0.12 4.08
N ASP A 49 20.95 0.95 5.09
CA ASP A 49 20.51 0.46 6.41
C ASP A 49 19.12 -0.16 6.35
N MET A 50 18.21 0.40 5.55
CA MET A 50 16.89 -0.19 5.32
C MET A 50 16.99 -1.61 4.72
N HIS A 51 17.79 -1.79 3.67
CA HIS A 51 18.02 -3.12 3.09
C HIS A 51 18.49 -4.12 4.14
N ARG A 52 19.48 -3.72 4.97
CA ARG A 52 20.06 -4.56 6.01
C ARG A 52 19.01 -4.99 7.03
N VAL A 53 18.21 -4.05 7.56
CA VAL A 53 17.24 -4.38 8.61
C VAL A 53 16.03 -5.14 8.08
N LEU A 54 15.61 -4.89 6.84
CA LEU A 54 14.51 -5.63 6.20
C LEU A 54 14.87 -7.10 6.03
N GLN A 55 16.07 -7.38 5.52
CA GLN A 55 16.55 -8.76 5.37
C GLN A 55 16.61 -9.48 6.73
N GLN A 56 17.14 -8.81 7.76
CA GLN A 56 17.17 -9.35 9.12
C GLN A 56 15.77 -9.62 9.67
N ALA A 57 14.85 -8.67 9.51
CA ALA A 57 13.46 -8.84 9.95
C ALA A 57 12.77 -10.00 9.21
N ALA A 58 13.03 -10.18 7.91
CA ALA A 58 12.48 -11.26 7.11
C ALA A 58 13.02 -12.66 7.49
N GLU A 59 14.20 -12.74 8.10
CA GLU A 59 14.74 -14.00 8.65
C GLU A 59 14.05 -14.41 9.97
N GLU A 60 13.66 -13.43 10.79
CA GLU A 60 13.12 -13.65 12.14
C GLU A 60 11.58 -13.64 12.19
N HIS A 61 10.94 -12.90 11.28
CA HIS A 61 9.52 -12.59 11.29
C HIS A 61 8.88 -12.77 9.91
N THR A 62 7.55 -12.73 9.86
CA THR A 62 6.83 -12.66 8.60
C THR A 62 6.68 -11.20 8.18
N VAL A 63 7.57 -10.74 7.31
CA VAL A 63 7.47 -9.41 6.68
C VAL A 63 6.49 -9.46 5.51
N VAL A 64 5.59 -8.48 5.47
CA VAL A 64 4.59 -8.30 4.42
C VAL A 64 4.71 -6.89 3.88
N ILE A 65 5.06 -6.74 2.60
CA ILE A 65 5.01 -5.44 1.92
C ILE A 65 3.55 -5.11 1.62
N ALA A 66 3.02 -3.98 2.10
CA ALA A 66 1.61 -3.63 1.98
C ALA A 66 1.44 -2.25 1.32
N THR A 67 1.09 -2.21 0.03
CA THR A 67 1.19 -1.00 -0.78
C THR A 67 -0.04 -0.76 -1.66
N GLY A 68 -0.25 0.51 -2.03
CA GLY A 68 -1.21 0.90 -3.07
C GLY A 68 -0.72 0.63 -4.50
N ARG A 69 0.56 0.32 -4.68
CA ARG A 69 1.14 -0.02 -5.98
C ARG A 69 0.50 -1.29 -6.56
N SER A 70 0.42 -1.35 -7.88
CA SER A 70 0.02 -2.56 -8.61
C SER A 70 0.97 -3.72 -8.33
N LEU A 71 0.58 -4.95 -8.69
CA LEU A 71 1.48 -6.10 -8.61
C LEU A 71 2.79 -5.84 -9.40
N GLY A 72 2.68 -5.39 -10.65
CA GLY A 72 3.84 -5.12 -11.51
C GLY A 72 4.76 -4.03 -10.95
N ALA A 73 4.23 -3.02 -10.27
CA ALA A 73 5.02 -1.95 -9.65
C ALA A 73 5.59 -2.33 -8.26
N THR A 74 5.03 -3.35 -7.62
CA THR A 74 5.47 -3.84 -6.30
C THR A 74 6.65 -4.79 -6.42
N LEU A 75 6.64 -5.71 -7.39
CA LEU A 75 7.68 -6.76 -7.52
C LEU A 75 9.12 -6.21 -7.59
N PRO A 76 9.43 -5.13 -8.35
CA PRO A 76 10.78 -4.56 -8.39
C PRO A 76 11.24 -4.02 -7.03
N ILE A 77 10.32 -3.52 -6.20
CA ILE A 77 10.62 -3.03 -4.85
C ILE A 77 10.93 -4.19 -3.91
N VAL A 78 10.14 -5.27 -3.99
CA VAL A 78 10.37 -6.50 -3.20
C VAL A 78 11.72 -7.13 -3.56
N GLU A 79 12.04 -7.19 -4.85
CA GLU A 79 13.34 -7.66 -5.34
C GLU A 79 14.49 -6.79 -4.83
N THR A 80 14.35 -5.46 -4.93
CA THR A 80 15.36 -4.51 -4.45
C THR A 80 15.57 -4.64 -2.94
N ALA A 81 14.49 -4.83 -2.17
CA ALA A 81 14.54 -5.09 -0.73
C ALA A 81 15.26 -6.41 -0.37
N GLY A 82 15.48 -7.30 -1.34
CA GLY A 82 16.06 -8.63 -1.14
C GLY A 82 15.13 -9.61 -0.44
N ILE A 83 13.82 -9.33 -0.45
CA ILE A 83 12.81 -10.19 0.16
C ILE A 83 12.49 -11.31 -0.83
N THR A 84 13.10 -12.48 -0.58
CA THR A 84 12.93 -13.67 -1.44
C THR A 84 11.87 -14.63 -0.94
N HIS A 85 11.39 -14.44 0.29
CA HIS A 85 10.37 -15.25 0.95
C HIS A 85 9.49 -14.30 1.79
N GLY A 86 8.22 -14.66 1.98
CA GLY A 86 7.23 -13.80 2.65
C GLY A 86 6.08 -13.46 1.73
N PHE A 87 5.46 -12.30 1.94
CA PHE A 87 4.24 -11.92 1.23
C PHE A 87 4.27 -10.46 0.79
N ALA A 88 3.46 -10.14 -0.21
CA ALA A 88 3.11 -8.76 -0.53
C ALA A 88 1.60 -8.63 -0.73
N VAL A 89 1.08 -7.50 -0.27
CA VAL A 89 -0.29 -7.02 -0.42
C VAL A 89 -0.21 -5.81 -1.35
N CYS A 90 -0.73 -5.98 -2.55
CA CYS A 90 -0.70 -4.99 -3.63
C CYS A 90 -2.08 -4.35 -3.81
N SER A 91 -2.12 -3.23 -4.53
CA SER A 91 -3.34 -2.52 -4.93
C SER A 91 -4.28 -2.27 -3.74
N ASN A 92 -3.70 -1.77 -2.63
CA ASN A 92 -4.37 -1.49 -1.36
C ASN A 92 -5.12 -2.69 -0.75
N GLY A 93 -4.73 -3.93 -1.05
CA GLY A 93 -5.38 -5.12 -0.51
C GLY A 93 -6.05 -6.02 -1.54
N ALA A 94 -6.16 -5.57 -2.79
CA ALA A 94 -6.92 -6.31 -3.80
C ALA A 94 -6.20 -7.55 -4.33
N VAL A 95 -4.87 -7.60 -4.23
CA VAL A 95 -4.05 -8.75 -4.66
C VAL A 95 -3.05 -9.09 -3.57
N THR A 96 -3.07 -10.33 -3.10
CA THR A 96 -2.05 -10.85 -2.17
C THR A 96 -1.21 -11.90 -2.87
N VAL A 97 0.11 -11.77 -2.75
CA VAL A 97 1.10 -12.68 -3.33
C VAL A 97 2.01 -13.27 -2.26
N GLU A 98 2.41 -14.51 -2.48
CA GLU A 98 3.48 -15.20 -1.75
C GLU A 98 4.75 -15.16 -2.60
N MET A 99 5.87 -14.75 -2.01
CA MET A 99 7.18 -14.80 -2.68
C MET A 99 7.69 -16.23 -2.68
N ASP A 100 7.93 -16.76 -3.87
CA ASP A 100 8.39 -18.13 -4.08
C ASP A 100 9.37 -18.18 -5.26
N PRO A 101 10.69 -18.27 -5.00
CA PRO A 101 11.70 -18.33 -6.04
C PRO A 101 11.57 -19.52 -7.00
N ALA A 102 10.80 -20.56 -6.62
CA ALA A 102 10.54 -21.71 -7.48
C ALA A 102 9.34 -21.50 -8.42
N ALA A 103 8.52 -20.46 -8.22
CA ALA A 103 7.41 -20.13 -9.09
C ALA A 103 7.89 -19.35 -10.33
N GLU A 104 7.13 -19.43 -11.42
CA GLU A 104 7.35 -18.59 -12.59
C GLU A 104 7.16 -17.11 -12.19
N GLY A 105 8.16 -16.28 -12.48
CA GLY A 105 8.17 -14.88 -12.05
C GLY A 105 8.48 -14.66 -10.56
N GLY A 106 8.88 -15.70 -9.82
CA GLY A 106 9.35 -15.59 -8.42
C GLY A 106 8.25 -15.37 -7.37
N HIS A 107 6.97 -15.52 -7.73
CA HIS A 107 5.85 -15.32 -6.81
C HIS A 107 4.62 -16.13 -7.23
N ARG A 108 3.65 -16.24 -6.31
CA ARG A 108 2.32 -16.82 -6.55
C ARG A 108 1.25 -15.90 -6.04
N ILE A 109 0.22 -15.64 -6.84
CA ILE A 109 -1.00 -14.98 -6.36
C ILE A 109 -1.78 -15.96 -5.51
N ILE A 110 -2.08 -15.57 -4.26
CA ILE A 110 -2.70 -16.45 -3.25
C ILE A 110 -4.08 -15.98 -2.78
N ASP A 111 -4.41 -14.70 -2.95
CA ASP A 111 -5.76 -14.16 -2.74
C ASP A 111 -5.98 -12.97 -3.67
N THR A 112 -7.20 -12.83 -4.18
CA THR A 112 -7.61 -11.69 -5.00
C THR A 112 -9.02 -11.26 -4.68
N ARG A 113 -9.26 -9.96 -4.74
CA ARG A 113 -10.56 -9.35 -4.51
C ARG A 113 -10.96 -8.55 -5.73
N SER A 114 -11.79 -9.18 -6.56
CA SER A 114 -12.25 -8.60 -7.81
C SER A 114 -13.66 -8.01 -7.70
N PHE A 115 -13.99 -7.16 -8.67
CA PHE A 115 -15.32 -6.60 -8.87
C PHE A 115 -15.57 -6.34 -10.36
N GLN A 116 -16.84 -6.09 -10.70
CA GLN A 116 -17.27 -5.76 -12.05
C GLN A 116 -17.47 -4.24 -12.16
N PRO A 117 -16.62 -3.51 -12.89
CA PRO A 117 -16.63 -2.05 -12.91
C PRO A 117 -17.66 -1.45 -13.87
N GLY A 118 -18.28 -2.26 -14.75
CA GLY A 118 -19.10 -1.76 -15.86
C GLY A 118 -20.23 -0.81 -15.48
N ARG A 119 -20.88 -0.99 -14.32
CA ARG A 119 -21.90 -0.04 -13.83
C ARG A 119 -21.30 1.31 -13.47
N ALA A 120 -20.17 1.32 -12.75
CA ALA A 120 -19.49 2.54 -12.36
C ALA A 120 -18.94 3.27 -13.60
N LEU A 121 -18.27 2.55 -14.49
CA LEU A 121 -17.72 3.08 -15.75
C LEU A 121 -18.80 3.66 -16.67
N ARG A 122 -19.98 3.03 -16.76
CA ARG A 122 -21.11 3.59 -17.51
C ARG A 122 -21.59 4.92 -16.94
N THR A 123 -21.69 5.00 -15.61
CA THR A 123 -22.10 6.22 -14.92
C THR A 123 -21.06 7.33 -15.15
N LEU A 124 -19.77 6.99 -15.02
CA LEU A 124 -18.64 7.88 -15.26
C LEU A 124 -18.61 8.43 -16.69
N ARG A 125 -18.88 7.58 -17.70
CA ARG A 125 -18.98 8.00 -19.10
C ARG A 125 -20.00 9.11 -19.32
N GLU A 126 -21.09 9.12 -18.57
CA GLU A 126 -22.15 10.12 -18.69
C GLU A 126 -21.79 11.45 -18.01
N VAL A 127 -21.10 11.40 -16.87
CA VAL A 127 -20.78 12.59 -16.05
C VAL A 127 -19.39 13.19 -16.34
N ALA A 128 -18.47 12.39 -16.86
CA ALA A 128 -17.09 12.75 -17.20
C ALA A 128 -16.70 12.11 -18.55
N PRO A 129 -17.19 12.65 -19.69
CA PRO A 129 -16.97 12.06 -21.01
C PRO A 129 -15.50 12.09 -21.45
N ASP A 130 -14.71 13.02 -20.91
CA ASP A 130 -13.28 13.18 -21.20
C ASP A 130 -12.38 12.39 -20.22
N ALA A 131 -12.98 11.52 -19.39
CA ALA A 131 -12.23 10.68 -18.49
C ALA A 131 -11.45 9.60 -19.24
N HIS A 132 -10.23 9.35 -18.77
CA HIS A 132 -9.42 8.21 -19.12
C HIS A 132 -9.55 7.13 -18.05
N TYR A 133 -9.53 5.87 -18.48
CA TYR A 133 -9.76 4.71 -17.61
C TYR A 133 -8.66 3.69 -17.80
N ALA A 134 -8.17 3.12 -16.70
CA ALA A 134 -7.32 1.94 -16.73
C ALA A 134 -7.88 0.90 -15.74
N VAL A 135 -7.92 -0.36 -16.17
CA VAL A 135 -8.42 -1.50 -15.40
C VAL A 135 -7.25 -2.43 -15.15
N GLU A 136 -6.94 -2.64 -13.87
CA GLU A 136 -6.02 -3.67 -13.40
C GLU A 136 -6.76 -4.99 -13.24
N MET A 137 -6.24 -6.04 -13.85
CA MET A 137 -6.72 -7.42 -13.69
C MET A 137 -5.91 -8.14 -12.62
N SER A 138 -6.45 -9.26 -12.13
CA SER A 138 -5.86 -10.01 -11.00
C SER A 138 -4.45 -10.55 -11.27
N ASP A 139 -4.07 -10.71 -12.54
CA ASP A 139 -2.73 -11.15 -12.96
C ASP A 139 -1.73 -9.99 -13.04
N GLY A 140 -2.13 -8.77 -12.67
CA GLY A 140 -1.30 -7.57 -12.71
C GLY A 140 -1.24 -6.88 -14.07
N THR A 141 -1.96 -7.39 -15.08
CA THR A 141 -2.05 -6.73 -16.39
C THR A 141 -3.01 -5.55 -16.35
N PHE A 142 -2.72 -4.54 -17.18
CA PHE A 142 -3.56 -3.35 -17.33
C PHE A 142 -4.17 -3.29 -18.72
N ARG A 143 -5.43 -2.87 -18.79
CA ARG A 143 -6.06 -2.36 -20.01
C ARG A 143 -6.50 -0.93 -19.81
N SER A 144 -6.32 -0.07 -20.80
CA SER A 144 -6.69 1.33 -20.67
C SER A 144 -7.30 1.92 -21.93
N THR A 145 -8.02 3.02 -21.78
CA THR A 145 -8.43 3.84 -22.92
C THR A 145 -7.21 4.44 -23.62
N ALA A 146 -7.35 4.70 -24.92
CA ALA A 146 -6.29 5.25 -25.77
C ALA A 146 -5.47 6.37 -25.12
N GLY A 147 -4.15 6.21 -25.16
CA GLY A 147 -3.18 7.19 -24.67
C GLY A 147 -3.06 7.29 -23.14
N PHE A 148 -3.80 6.48 -22.37
CA PHE A 148 -3.69 6.51 -20.91
C PHE A 148 -2.66 5.50 -20.39
N GLN A 149 -1.49 6.02 -20.04
CA GLN A 149 -0.37 5.28 -19.46
C GLN A 149 0.18 6.07 -18.28
N ASP A 150 0.52 5.36 -17.20
CA ASP A 150 1.14 5.96 -16.02
C ASP A 150 2.24 5.04 -15.46
N ALA A 151 3.21 5.64 -14.76
CA ALA A 151 4.31 4.90 -14.14
C ALA A 151 3.81 3.98 -12.99
N SER A 152 2.74 4.37 -12.29
CA SER A 152 2.13 3.59 -11.20
C SER A 152 1.52 2.27 -11.66
N PHE A 153 1.32 2.07 -12.97
CA PHE A 153 0.85 0.80 -13.51
C PHE A 153 1.95 -0.27 -13.42
N GLY A 154 3.23 0.13 -13.50
CA GLY A 154 4.39 -0.76 -13.51
C GLY A 154 4.54 -1.59 -14.78
N VAL A 155 3.56 -1.54 -15.68
CA VAL A 155 3.51 -2.25 -16.97
C VAL A 155 2.88 -1.35 -18.03
N GLU A 156 3.15 -1.65 -19.30
CA GLU A 156 2.46 -1.01 -20.42
C GLU A 156 1.01 -1.51 -20.46
N ALA A 157 0.07 -0.57 -20.41
CA ALA A 157 -1.35 -0.87 -20.48
C ALA A 157 -1.74 -1.24 -21.92
N ILE A 158 -2.54 -2.29 -22.06
CA ILE A 158 -3.09 -2.72 -23.34
C ILE A 158 -4.24 -1.78 -23.69
N GLU A 159 -4.08 -1.01 -24.77
CA GLU A 159 -5.14 -0.13 -25.24
C GLU A 159 -6.42 -0.94 -25.56
N SER A 160 -7.56 -0.48 -25.06
CA SER A 160 -8.87 -1.09 -25.20
C SER A 160 -9.93 0.01 -25.24
N ASP A 161 -11.06 -0.26 -25.90
CA ASP A 161 -12.18 0.69 -25.85
C ASP A 161 -12.91 0.60 -24.49
N LEU A 162 -13.65 1.65 -24.14
CA LEU A 162 -14.33 1.71 -22.85
C LEU A 162 -15.41 0.61 -22.71
N ASP A 163 -16.04 0.18 -23.80
CA ASP A 163 -17.10 -0.84 -23.75
C ASP A 163 -16.49 -2.23 -23.42
N GLU A 164 -15.28 -2.51 -23.90
CA GLU A 164 -14.47 -3.66 -23.48
C GLU A 164 -14.12 -3.58 -21.99
N LEU A 165 -13.62 -2.43 -21.52
CA LEU A 165 -13.26 -2.22 -20.11
C LEU A 165 -14.44 -2.47 -19.17
N MET A 166 -15.67 -2.09 -19.58
CA MET A 166 -16.89 -2.33 -18.79
C MET A 166 -17.20 -3.81 -18.57
N GLY A 167 -16.71 -4.70 -19.44
CA GLY A 167 -16.93 -6.14 -19.37
C GLY A 167 -15.85 -6.92 -18.61
N LEU A 168 -14.80 -6.26 -18.15
CA LEU A 168 -13.68 -6.91 -17.46
C LEU A 168 -13.98 -7.18 -15.98
N GLU A 169 -13.32 -8.19 -15.44
CA GLU A 169 -13.20 -8.38 -14.00
C GLU A 169 -11.96 -7.66 -13.48
N ALA A 170 -12.15 -6.68 -12.61
CA ALA A 170 -11.11 -5.77 -12.15
C ALA A 170 -10.74 -6.04 -10.69
N VAL A 171 -9.46 -5.88 -10.34
CA VAL A 171 -9.04 -5.74 -8.93
C VAL A 171 -8.90 -4.27 -8.56
N ARG A 172 -8.57 -3.42 -9.53
CA ARG A 172 -8.50 -1.97 -9.39
C ARG A 172 -8.92 -1.29 -10.70
N VAL A 173 -9.56 -0.15 -10.60
CA VAL A 173 -9.80 0.76 -11.73
C VAL A 173 -9.26 2.12 -11.38
N VAL A 174 -8.46 2.68 -12.28
CA VAL A 174 -7.92 4.03 -12.21
C VAL A 174 -8.72 4.90 -13.18
N VAL A 175 -9.17 6.06 -12.71
CA VAL A 175 -9.87 7.06 -13.53
C VAL A 175 -9.14 8.38 -13.40
N HIS A 176 -8.81 8.97 -14.55
CA HIS A 176 -8.20 10.29 -14.61
C HIS A 176 -9.04 11.23 -15.48
N VAL A 177 -9.32 12.43 -14.97
CA VAL A 177 -9.99 13.48 -15.74
C VAL A 177 -9.05 14.67 -15.90
N PRO A 178 -8.53 14.96 -17.11
CA PRO A 178 -7.48 15.97 -17.29
C PRO A 178 -7.84 17.38 -16.80
N ASP A 179 -9.11 17.77 -16.91
CA ASP A 179 -9.57 19.15 -16.72
C ASP A 179 -10.33 19.40 -15.39
N LEU A 180 -10.40 18.42 -14.50
CA LEU A 180 -11.05 18.58 -13.20
C LEU A 180 -10.02 18.69 -12.07
N SER A 181 -10.32 19.56 -11.10
CA SER A 181 -9.65 19.48 -9.81
C SER A 181 -10.10 18.22 -9.05
N PRO A 182 -9.30 17.71 -8.11
CA PRO A 182 -9.69 16.55 -7.32
C PRO A 182 -10.99 16.78 -6.51
N GLN A 183 -11.23 18.02 -6.07
CA GLN A 183 -12.46 18.39 -5.33
C GLN A 183 -13.70 18.39 -6.22
N GLU A 184 -13.61 18.98 -7.41
CA GLU A 184 -14.71 18.96 -8.39
C GLU A 184 -15.03 17.53 -8.81
N PHE A 185 -13.99 16.72 -9.05
CA PHE A 185 -14.19 15.33 -9.40
C PHE A 185 -14.87 14.54 -8.28
N SER A 186 -14.43 14.69 -7.03
CA SER A 186 -15.07 14.05 -5.87
C SER A 186 -16.55 14.39 -5.75
N GLN A 187 -16.93 15.66 -5.96
CA GLN A 187 -18.33 16.09 -5.95
C GLN A 187 -19.13 15.41 -7.06
N VAL A 188 -18.61 15.41 -8.29
CA VAL A 188 -19.24 14.76 -9.45
C VAL A 188 -19.49 13.27 -9.18
N ILE A 189 -18.52 12.56 -8.61
CA ILE A 189 -18.69 11.13 -8.30
C ILE A 189 -19.74 10.89 -7.21
N ALA A 190 -19.70 11.70 -6.14
CA ALA A 190 -20.66 11.59 -5.04
C ALA A 190 -22.10 11.82 -5.51
N GLU A 191 -22.32 12.83 -6.36
CA GLU A 191 -23.63 13.14 -6.95
C GLU A 191 -24.11 12.05 -7.92
N ALA A 192 -23.18 11.41 -8.63
CA ALA A 192 -23.48 10.34 -9.57
C ALA A 192 -23.87 9.01 -8.90
N GLY A 193 -23.74 8.89 -7.57
CA GLY A 193 -24.15 7.70 -6.82
C GLY A 193 -23.28 6.48 -7.11
N VAL A 194 -22.00 6.70 -7.47
CA VAL A 194 -21.02 5.62 -7.59
C VAL A 194 -20.66 5.14 -6.18
N HIS A 195 -21.28 4.05 -5.75
CA HIS A 195 -21.10 3.45 -4.42
C HIS A 195 -20.17 2.23 -4.48
N GLY A 196 -19.45 1.97 -3.39
CA GLY A 196 -18.58 0.78 -3.28
C GLY A 196 -17.18 0.99 -3.85
N VAL A 197 -16.71 2.23 -3.85
CA VAL A 197 -15.44 2.68 -4.39
C VAL A 197 -14.68 3.39 -3.28
N GLU A 198 -13.42 3.03 -3.06
CA GLU A 198 -12.56 3.67 -2.07
C GLU A 198 -11.74 4.78 -2.73
N TYR A 199 -11.96 6.02 -2.31
CA TYR A 199 -11.41 7.22 -2.95
C TYR A 199 -10.05 7.56 -2.37
N SER A 200 -8.97 7.34 -3.13
CA SER A 200 -7.66 7.93 -2.82
C SER A 200 -7.43 9.12 -3.73
N ILE A 201 -7.61 10.33 -3.19
CA ILE A 201 -7.52 11.57 -3.97
C ILE A 201 -6.11 12.17 -3.83
N GLY A 202 -5.35 12.13 -4.92
CA GLY A 202 -4.07 12.83 -5.07
C GLY A 202 -4.21 14.30 -5.52
N TRP A 203 -3.09 14.91 -5.94
CA TRP A 203 -3.02 16.30 -6.41
C TRP A 203 -3.64 16.51 -7.81
N THR A 204 -4.05 15.45 -8.49
CA THR A 204 -4.76 15.42 -9.79
C THR A 204 -6.14 14.74 -9.61
N ALA A 205 -7.12 15.01 -10.48
CA ALA A 205 -8.40 14.27 -10.49
C ALA A 205 -8.13 12.81 -10.86
N TRP A 206 -7.81 12.03 -9.84
CA TRP A 206 -7.40 10.65 -9.87
C TRP A 206 -8.29 9.88 -8.91
N LEU A 207 -8.94 8.83 -9.40
CA LEU A 207 -9.79 7.96 -8.62
C LEU A 207 -9.31 6.54 -8.78
N ASP A 208 -8.94 5.93 -7.67
CA ASP A 208 -8.82 4.48 -7.58
C ASP A 208 -10.18 3.90 -7.17
N MET A 209 -10.58 2.81 -7.81
CA MET A 209 -11.75 2.03 -7.44
C MET A 209 -11.33 0.59 -7.18
N ALA A 210 -11.77 0.04 -6.06
CA ALA A 210 -11.55 -1.34 -5.67
C ALA A 210 -12.87 -1.96 -5.20
N ALA A 211 -12.89 -3.27 -4.97
CA ALA A 211 -14.08 -3.90 -4.40
C ALA A 211 -14.38 -3.34 -2.98
N PRO A 212 -15.66 -3.28 -2.57
CA PRO A 212 -16.02 -2.73 -1.26
C PRO A 212 -15.37 -3.49 -0.10
N GLY A 213 -14.86 -2.74 0.88
CA GLY A 213 -14.28 -3.30 2.10
C GLY A 213 -12.87 -3.89 1.95
N ILE A 214 -12.24 -3.71 0.78
CA ILE A 214 -10.82 -3.96 0.62
C ILE A 214 -10.05 -2.82 1.31
N SER A 215 -8.98 -3.20 2.01
CA SER A 215 -7.93 -2.32 2.51
C SER A 215 -6.68 -3.15 2.78
N LYS A 216 -5.54 -2.49 3.00
CA LYS A 216 -4.30 -3.17 3.41
C LYS A 216 -4.55 -4.02 4.66
N ALA A 217 -5.30 -3.50 5.63
CA ALA A 217 -5.67 -4.20 6.86
C ALA A 217 -6.49 -5.48 6.59
N SER A 218 -7.50 -5.41 5.71
CA SER A 218 -8.35 -6.58 5.41
C SER A 218 -7.56 -7.75 4.81
N ALA A 219 -6.59 -7.44 3.94
CA ALA A 219 -5.72 -8.44 3.32
C ALA A 219 -4.70 -8.99 4.34
N LEU A 220 -4.13 -8.12 5.18
CA LEU A 220 -3.22 -8.54 6.25
C LEU A 220 -3.92 -9.41 7.29
N GLU A 221 -5.19 -9.13 7.62
CA GLU A 221 -5.98 -9.97 8.51
C GLU A 221 -6.21 -11.36 7.94
N THR A 222 -6.59 -11.44 6.66
CA THR A 222 -6.75 -12.73 5.95
C THR A 222 -5.45 -13.53 5.98
N LEU A 223 -4.31 -12.86 5.77
CA LEU A 223 -3.00 -13.49 5.83
C LEU A 223 -2.61 -13.91 7.25
N ARG A 224 -2.87 -13.07 8.25
CA ARG A 224 -2.63 -13.36 9.68
C ARG A 224 -3.36 -14.62 10.11
N GLU A 225 -4.65 -14.74 9.78
CA GLU A 225 -5.46 -15.92 10.08
C GLU A 225 -4.90 -17.17 9.42
N ARG A 226 -4.52 -17.09 8.14
CA ARG A 226 -3.91 -18.20 7.40
C ARG A 226 -2.61 -18.68 8.02
N LEU A 227 -1.82 -17.76 8.58
CA LEU A 227 -0.54 -18.05 9.24
C LEU A 227 -0.69 -18.40 10.73
N ALA A 228 -1.90 -18.33 11.28
CA ALA A 228 -2.20 -18.55 12.69
C ALA A 228 -1.34 -17.69 13.64
N ILE A 229 -1.08 -16.43 13.26
CA ILE A 229 -0.36 -15.45 14.08
C ILE A 229 -1.36 -14.72 14.98
N ASP A 230 -1.03 -14.54 16.26
CA ASP A 230 -1.91 -13.81 17.19
C ASP A 230 -2.09 -12.35 16.75
N ALA A 231 -3.28 -11.79 16.93
CA ALA A 231 -3.56 -10.39 16.59
C ALA A 231 -2.64 -9.43 17.36
N ALA A 232 -2.31 -9.74 18.60
CA ALA A 232 -1.37 -8.95 19.40
C ALA A 232 0.07 -9.00 18.87
N HIS A 233 0.42 -9.96 18.00
CA HIS A 233 1.76 -10.14 17.43
C HIS A 233 1.88 -9.52 16.02
N THR A 234 1.11 -8.46 15.76
CA THR A 234 1.14 -7.74 14.49
C THR A 234 1.71 -6.34 14.68
N VAL A 235 2.56 -5.92 13.76
CA VAL A 235 3.12 -4.57 13.70
C VAL A 235 2.85 -4.00 12.32
N ALA A 236 2.43 -2.74 12.25
CA ALA A 236 2.26 -2.03 10.99
C ALA A 236 3.09 -0.74 10.99
N VAL A 237 3.71 -0.41 9.85
CA VAL A 237 4.39 0.87 9.64
C VAL A 237 3.87 1.51 8.35
N GLY A 238 3.50 2.78 8.41
CA GLY A 238 2.97 3.52 7.27
C GLY A 238 3.01 5.03 7.46
N ASP A 239 2.74 5.78 6.39
CA ASP A 239 2.77 7.25 6.40
C ASP A 239 1.55 7.90 5.75
N GLY A 240 0.75 7.14 5.01
CA GLY A 240 -0.38 7.62 4.21
C GLY A 240 -1.75 7.41 4.86
N PHE A 241 -2.77 8.09 4.33
CA PHE A 241 -4.15 7.88 4.77
C PHE A 241 -4.68 6.49 4.44
N ASN A 242 -4.19 5.86 3.38
CA ASN A 242 -4.47 4.46 3.03
C ASN A 242 -3.80 3.44 3.96
N ASP A 243 -3.01 3.89 4.94
CA ASP A 243 -2.44 3.05 6.00
C ASP A 243 -3.25 3.09 7.29
N VAL A 244 -4.18 4.04 7.45
CA VAL A 244 -4.93 4.27 8.70
C VAL A 244 -5.58 2.99 9.22
N GLU A 245 -6.25 2.24 8.35
CA GLU A 245 -6.90 0.98 8.70
C GLU A 245 -5.87 -0.05 9.18
N MET A 246 -4.71 -0.14 8.52
CA MET A 246 -3.64 -1.09 8.85
C MET A 246 -2.95 -0.72 10.16
N LEU A 247 -2.69 0.57 10.38
CA LEU A 247 -2.13 1.10 11.63
C LEU A 247 -3.05 0.84 12.81
N THR A 248 -4.37 1.03 12.62
CA THR A 248 -5.38 0.77 13.67
C THR A 248 -5.60 -0.74 13.92
N TRP A 249 -5.43 -1.55 12.88
CA TRP A 249 -5.61 -3.01 12.95
C TRP A 249 -4.47 -3.71 13.70
N ALA A 250 -3.24 -3.22 13.53
CA ALA A 250 -2.07 -3.86 14.12
C ALA A 250 -2.10 -3.82 15.65
N GLY A 251 -1.49 -4.83 16.28
CA GLY A 251 -1.25 -4.86 17.72
C GLY A 251 -0.34 -3.71 18.17
N VAL A 252 0.56 -3.26 17.29
CA VAL A 252 1.25 -1.97 17.37
C VAL A 252 1.29 -1.30 16.00
N GLY A 253 0.55 -0.20 15.84
CA GLY A 253 0.61 0.69 14.68
C GLY A 253 1.65 1.78 14.84
N VAL A 254 2.54 1.96 13.86
CA VAL A 254 3.60 2.96 13.85
C VAL A 254 3.45 3.92 12.68
N ALA A 255 3.20 5.20 12.95
CA ALA A 255 3.19 6.23 11.91
C ALA A 255 4.59 6.81 11.68
N MET A 256 4.95 7.08 10.43
CA MET A 256 6.20 7.75 10.07
C MET A 256 6.23 9.22 10.52
N GLY A 257 7.42 9.75 10.78
CA GLY A 257 7.60 11.11 11.30
C GLY A 257 7.10 12.22 10.37
N GLN A 258 7.12 12.01 9.05
CA GLN A 258 6.57 12.96 8.07
C GLN A 258 5.07 12.79 7.80
N ALA A 259 4.43 11.74 8.36
CA ALA A 259 3.03 11.44 8.08
C ALA A 259 2.10 12.62 8.44
N PRO A 260 0.97 12.79 7.74
CA PRO A 260 -0.06 13.77 8.11
C PRO A 260 -0.56 13.56 9.53
N GLN A 261 -1.04 14.63 10.17
CA GLN A 261 -1.48 14.56 11.57
C GLN A 261 -2.59 13.51 11.79
N GLY A 262 -3.56 13.42 10.87
CA GLY A 262 -4.63 12.42 10.98
C GLY A 262 -4.15 10.96 10.93
N VAL A 263 -3.00 10.69 10.30
CA VAL A 263 -2.37 9.35 10.30
C VAL A 263 -1.63 9.10 11.61
N LYS A 264 -0.94 10.12 12.13
CA LYS A 264 -0.27 10.04 13.44
C LYS A 264 -1.23 9.87 14.61
N ASP A 265 -2.41 10.49 14.51
CA ASP A 265 -3.43 10.46 15.57
C ASP A 265 -4.03 9.06 15.81
N VAL A 266 -3.96 8.16 14.82
CA VAL A 266 -4.49 6.79 14.92
C VAL A 266 -3.42 5.75 15.28
N ALA A 267 -2.14 6.09 15.15
CA ALA A 267 -1.04 5.19 15.46
C ALA A 267 -0.74 5.16 16.97
N ASP A 268 -0.27 4.02 17.47
CA ASP A 268 0.16 3.89 18.86
C ASP A 268 1.41 4.72 19.15
N VAL A 269 2.30 4.82 18.16
CA VAL A 269 3.56 5.53 18.28
C VAL A 269 3.99 6.14 16.95
N VAL A 270 4.67 7.28 17.02
CA VAL A 270 5.25 7.96 15.86
C VAL A 270 6.77 7.74 15.87
N THR A 271 7.31 7.20 14.77
CA THR A 271 8.76 7.06 14.53
C THR A 271 9.34 8.30 13.85
N ASP A 272 10.64 8.30 13.59
CA ASP A 272 11.31 9.38 12.86
C ASP A 272 10.87 9.41 11.39
N SER A 273 11.28 10.44 10.63
CA SER A 273 10.92 10.54 9.22
C SER A 273 11.65 9.51 8.35
N ILE A 274 11.18 9.32 7.12
CA ILE A 274 11.89 8.49 6.14
C ILE A 274 13.33 8.94 5.90
N TYR A 275 13.57 10.26 5.89
CA TYR A 275 14.89 10.84 5.70
C TYR A 275 15.83 10.63 6.89
N GLU A 276 15.30 10.12 8.00
CA GLU A 276 16.02 9.88 9.26
C GLU A 276 16.05 8.39 9.63
N ASP A 277 15.67 7.53 8.68
CA ASP A 277 15.60 6.08 8.82
C ASP A 277 14.58 5.65 9.90
N GLY A 278 13.39 6.28 9.90
CA GLY A 278 12.31 5.99 10.85
C GLY A 278 11.91 4.51 10.91
N THR A 279 11.67 3.86 9.77
CA THR A 279 11.34 2.42 9.74
C THR A 279 12.52 1.55 10.16
N VAL A 280 13.77 1.99 9.89
CA VAL A 280 14.96 1.26 10.37
C VAL A 280 14.97 1.22 11.89
N LEU A 281 14.69 2.36 12.52
CA LEU A 281 14.64 2.46 13.98
C LEU A 281 13.58 1.51 14.57
N VAL A 282 12.43 1.35 13.92
CA VAL A 282 11.37 0.42 14.31
C VAL A 282 11.85 -1.03 14.23
N LEU A 283 12.34 -1.45 13.05
CA LEU A 283 12.78 -2.82 12.82
C LEU A 283 13.95 -3.20 13.74
N GLU A 284 14.84 -2.26 14.07
CA GLU A 284 15.92 -2.48 15.05
C GLU A 284 15.40 -2.77 16.47
N GLN A 285 14.23 -2.24 16.86
CA GLN A 285 13.64 -2.55 18.18
C GLN A 285 12.94 -3.92 18.22
N LEU A 286 12.64 -4.52 17.07
CA LEU A 286 12.00 -5.84 16.98
C LEU A 286 12.99 -7.01 17.01
N ARG A 287 14.28 -6.72 16.94
CA ARG A 287 15.35 -7.72 16.97
C ARG A 287 15.44 -8.38 18.36
N GLY A 288 15.65 -9.70 18.37
CA GLY A 288 15.93 -10.49 19.56
C GLY A 288 17.26 -10.18 20.24
#